data_AF-A0A1F1L682-F1
#
_entry.id   AF-A0A1F1L682-F1
#
_cell.length_a   1.000
_cell.length_b   1.000
_cell.length_c   1.000
_cell.angle_alpha   90.00
_cell.angle_beta   90.00
_cell.angle_gamma   90.00
#
_symmetry.space_group_name_H-M   'P 1'
#
loop_
_entity.id
_entity.type
_entity.pdbx_description
1 polymer ?
#
loop_
_entity_poly.entity_id
_entity_poly.type
_entity_poly.pdbx_seq_one_letter_code
_entity_poly.pdbx_strand_id
1 'polypeptide(L)'
;MHKLAAELRHRELTQEIYNIGDEVAEYIEHLIEALEDWDVELVVDCVAELDDIIEDARVDAGRCVGELIGLRQALVSGVRSGTISAAGSGEFDVAPPAGLTAARLEADYAVAGPPVDVHQLATALNARTRATAENLREQVDYVLAQTDAVARNLDMVSLPHLYKRVGQTVGVALQAWQHCVADAHPGYVRAMRGHNPPPFLAERARVQAVVAKVAAKRAAQKTSNATA
;
A
#
# COMPACT_ATOMS: atom_id res chain seq x y z
N MET A 1 31.53 -6.54 -22.55
CA MET A 1 30.92 -7.26 -21.42
C MET A 1 30.23 -6.34 -20.41
N HIS A 2 30.80 -5.18 -20.02
CA HIS A 2 30.20 -4.30 -19.00
C HIS A 2 28.84 -3.66 -19.36
N LYS A 3 28.58 -3.37 -20.63
CA LYS A 3 27.33 -2.71 -21.07
C LYS A 3 26.09 -3.60 -20.89
N LEU A 4 26.18 -4.87 -21.28
CA LEU A 4 25.07 -5.83 -21.13
C LEU A 4 24.70 -6.07 -19.66
N ALA A 5 25.71 -6.16 -18.77
CA ALA A 5 25.48 -6.29 -17.34
C ALA A 5 24.81 -5.05 -16.74
N ALA A 6 25.22 -3.84 -17.16
CA ALA A 6 24.62 -2.59 -16.70
C ALA A 6 23.15 -2.43 -17.19
N GLU A 7 22.86 -2.84 -18.42
CA GLU A 7 21.48 -2.83 -18.97
C GLU A 7 20.56 -3.81 -18.24
N LEU A 8 21.04 -5.01 -17.92
CA LEU A 8 20.30 -5.99 -17.12
C LEU A 8 20.02 -5.44 -15.72
N ARG A 9 21.05 -4.89 -15.05
CA ARG A 9 20.90 -4.31 -13.71
C ARG A 9 19.93 -3.12 -13.69
N HIS A 10 19.96 -2.27 -14.72
CA HIS A 10 18.99 -1.19 -14.86
C HIS A 10 17.55 -1.74 -14.93
N ARG A 11 17.32 -2.81 -15.71
CA ARG A 11 15.99 -3.44 -15.82
C ARG A 11 15.54 -4.04 -14.48
N GLU A 12 16.43 -4.76 -13.79
CA GLU A 12 16.16 -5.34 -12.48
C GLU A 12 15.72 -4.27 -11.47
N LEU A 13 16.48 -3.18 -11.35
CA LEU A 13 16.15 -2.09 -10.43
C LEU A 13 14.88 -1.34 -10.80
N THR A 14 14.58 -1.23 -12.10
CA THR A 14 13.31 -0.63 -12.54
C THR A 14 12.14 -1.54 -12.14
N GLN A 15 12.28 -2.86 -12.31
CA GLN A 15 11.27 -3.82 -11.85
C GLN A 15 11.10 -3.77 -10.33
N GLU A 16 12.20 -3.64 -9.59
CA GLU A 16 12.16 -3.54 -8.14
C GLU A 16 11.36 -2.32 -7.67
N ILE A 17 11.47 -1.18 -8.35
CA ILE A 17 10.65 0.00 -8.07
C ILE A 17 9.16 -0.31 -8.21
N TYR A 18 8.74 -1.02 -9.28
CA TYR A 18 7.35 -1.42 -9.45
C TYR A 18 6.91 -2.38 -8.35
N ASN A 19 7.70 -3.41 -8.05
CA ASN A 19 7.39 -4.38 -7.01
C ASN A 19 7.14 -3.69 -5.66
N ILE A 20 7.96 -2.70 -5.29
CA ILE A 20 7.79 -1.93 -4.05
C ILE A 20 6.47 -1.15 -4.06
N GLY A 21 6.13 -0.49 -5.18
CA GLY A 21 4.87 0.25 -5.31
C GLY A 21 3.65 -0.66 -5.24
N ASP A 22 3.73 -1.82 -5.88
CA ASP A 22 2.68 -2.85 -5.88
C ASP A 22 2.48 -3.41 -4.45
N GLU A 23 3.56 -3.65 -3.70
CA GLU A 23 3.48 -4.14 -2.31
C GLU A 23 2.82 -3.10 -1.39
N VAL A 24 3.19 -1.82 -1.51
CA VAL A 24 2.52 -0.75 -0.73
C VAL A 24 1.03 -0.67 -1.09
N ALA A 25 0.68 -0.79 -2.37
CA ALA A 25 -0.70 -0.80 -2.84
C ALA A 25 -1.49 -1.98 -2.26
N GLU A 26 -0.93 -3.20 -2.32
CA GLU A 26 -1.54 -4.43 -1.81
C GLU A 26 -1.90 -4.33 -0.32
N TYR A 27 -1.02 -3.76 0.50
CA TYR A 27 -1.32 -3.58 1.93
C TYR A 27 -2.38 -2.50 2.21
N ILE A 28 -2.53 -1.49 1.33
CA ILE A 28 -3.67 -0.57 1.40
C ILE A 28 -4.96 -1.29 0.97
N GLU A 29 -4.90 -2.20 0.00
CA GLU A 29 -6.04 -3.04 -0.38
C GLU A 29 -6.48 -3.98 0.76
N HIS A 30 -5.55 -4.57 1.50
CA HIS A 30 -5.89 -5.34 2.71
C HIS A 30 -6.68 -4.51 3.74
N LEU A 31 -6.32 -3.23 3.93
CA LEU A 31 -7.05 -2.31 4.79
C LEU A 31 -8.46 -2.00 4.27
N ILE A 32 -8.61 -1.85 2.95
CA ILE A 32 -9.92 -1.68 2.30
C ILE A 32 -10.79 -2.90 2.57
N GLU A 33 -10.28 -4.10 2.35
CA GLU A 33 -11.01 -5.34 2.59
C GLU A 33 -11.42 -5.49 4.07
N ALA A 34 -10.52 -5.17 5.01
CA ALA A 34 -10.81 -5.21 6.44
C ALA A 34 -11.86 -4.18 6.88
N LEU A 35 -11.82 -2.95 6.33
CA LEU A 35 -12.83 -1.92 6.56
C LEU A 35 -14.21 -2.34 6.06
N GLU A 36 -14.27 -2.91 4.85
CA GLU A 36 -15.52 -3.34 4.25
C GLU A 36 -16.12 -4.57 4.94
N ASP A 37 -15.28 -5.38 5.59
CA ASP A 37 -15.73 -6.43 6.50
C ASP A 37 -16.12 -5.94 7.89
N TRP A 38 -15.89 -4.66 8.21
CA TRP A 38 -16.12 -4.06 9.54
C TRP A 38 -15.31 -4.70 10.67
N ASP A 39 -14.18 -5.32 10.33
CA ASP A 39 -13.33 -5.99 11.30
C ASP A 39 -12.28 -5.03 11.87
N VAL A 40 -12.61 -4.40 13.01
CA VAL A 40 -11.74 -3.42 13.67
C VAL A 40 -10.40 -4.02 14.09
N GLU A 41 -10.40 -5.27 14.55
CA GLU A 41 -9.16 -5.94 14.99
C GLU A 41 -8.25 -6.15 13.79
N LEU A 42 -8.82 -6.63 12.69
CA LEU A 42 -8.08 -6.82 11.44
C LEU A 42 -7.57 -5.50 10.85
N VAL A 43 -8.37 -4.43 10.91
CA VAL A 43 -7.92 -3.10 10.49
C VAL A 43 -6.69 -2.67 11.29
N VAL A 44 -6.68 -2.86 12.61
CA VAL A 44 -5.53 -2.52 13.46
C VAL A 44 -4.29 -3.35 13.09
N ASP A 45 -4.46 -4.65 12.88
CA ASP A 45 -3.36 -5.53 12.46
C ASP A 45 -2.80 -5.10 11.09
N CYS A 46 -3.67 -4.82 10.12
CA CYS A 46 -3.26 -4.36 8.80
C CYS A 46 -2.60 -2.96 8.81
N VAL A 47 -2.95 -2.07 9.76
CA VAL A 47 -2.25 -0.79 9.94
C VAL A 47 -0.82 -1.04 10.38
N ALA A 48 -0.62 -1.91 11.36
CA ALA A 48 0.72 -2.23 11.86
C ALA A 48 1.58 -2.86 10.74
N GLU A 49 1.00 -3.78 9.96
CA GLU A 49 1.68 -4.36 8.81
C GLU A 49 2.02 -3.30 7.74
N LEU A 50 1.09 -2.39 7.42
CA LEU A 50 1.36 -1.30 6.48
C LEU A 50 2.50 -0.40 6.97
N ASP A 51 2.57 -0.08 8.27
CA ASP A 51 3.65 0.75 8.82
C ASP A 51 5.03 0.12 8.60
N ASP A 52 5.15 -1.20 8.77
CA ASP A 52 6.38 -1.95 8.48
C ASP A 52 6.71 -1.88 6.97
N ILE A 53 5.72 -2.15 6.11
CA ILE A 53 5.86 -2.10 4.64
C ILE A 53 6.27 -0.71 4.16
N ILE A 54 5.73 0.36 4.75
CA ILE A 54 6.10 1.73 4.41
C ILE A 54 7.56 2.03 4.80
N GLU A 55 8.06 1.54 5.93
CA GLU A 55 9.47 1.75 6.30
C GLU A 55 10.40 1.00 5.35
N ASP A 56 10.11 -0.26 5.03
CA ASP A 56 10.90 -1.07 4.09
C ASP A 56 10.89 -0.44 2.68
N ALA A 57 9.71 -0.09 2.17
CA ALA A 57 9.55 0.57 0.88
C ALA A 57 10.36 1.86 0.76
N ARG A 58 10.47 2.63 1.84
CA ARG A 58 11.27 3.88 1.86
C ARG A 58 12.75 3.60 1.72
N VAL A 59 13.26 2.62 2.45
CA VAL A 59 14.68 2.25 2.41
C VAL A 59 15.02 1.67 1.04
N ASP A 60 14.22 0.73 0.57
CA ASP A 60 14.51 -0.01 -0.66
C ASP A 60 14.33 0.83 -1.91
N ALA A 61 13.29 1.67 -1.98
CA ALA A 61 13.13 2.59 -3.10
C ALA A 61 14.25 3.64 -3.14
N GLY A 62 14.67 4.15 -1.98
CA GLY A 62 15.81 5.08 -1.90
C GLY A 62 17.10 4.46 -2.44
N ARG A 63 17.35 3.19 -2.08
CA ARG A 63 18.49 2.42 -2.60
C ARG A 63 18.38 2.18 -4.11
N CYS A 64 17.23 1.73 -4.60
CA CYS A 64 17.01 1.41 -6.01
C CYS A 64 17.17 2.66 -6.90
N VAL A 65 16.56 3.78 -6.50
CA VAL A 65 16.68 5.05 -7.22
C VAL A 65 18.12 5.55 -7.23
N GLY A 66 18.81 5.51 -6.09
CA GLY A 66 20.22 5.92 -6.00
C GLY A 66 21.13 5.11 -6.91
N GLU A 67 20.93 3.79 -6.97
CA GLU A 67 21.70 2.91 -7.86
C GLU A 67 21.39 3.18 -9.34
N LEU A 68 20.12 3.38 -9.70
CA LEU A 68 19.72 3.73 -11.06
C LEU A 68 20.31 5.07 -11.54
N ILE A 69 20.33 6.09 -10.69
CA ILE A 69 20.97 7.38 -10.99
C ILE A 69 22.46 7.17 -11.23
N GLY A 70 23.14 6.39 -10.37
CA GLY A 70 24.55 6.05 -10.53
C GLY A 70 24.85 5.30 -11.84
N LEU A 71 24.02 4.32 -12.19
CA LEU A 71 24.13 3.59 -13.46
C LEU A 71 23.94 4.49 -14.67
N ARG A 72 22.94 5.38 -14.66
CA ARG A 72 22.72 6.37 -15.73
C ARG A 72 23.93 7.28 -15.88
N GLN A 73 24.50 7.80 -14.79
CA GLN A 73 25.69 8.65 -14.82
C GLN A 73 26.94 7.90 -15.32
N ALA A 74 27.15 6.65 -14.90
CA ALA A 74 28.27 5.82 -15.36
C ALA A 74 28.18 5.50 -16.87
N LEU A 75 26.97 5.20 -17.35
CA LEU A 75 26.71 4.99 -18.77
C LEU A 75 26.92 6.27 -19.58
N VAL A 76 26.41 7.42 -19.11
CA VAL A 76 26.55 8.72 -19.79
C VAL A 76 28.01 9.21 -19.80
N SER A 77 28.73 9.08 -18.68
CA SER A 77 30.13 9.49 -18.58
C SER A 77 31.06 8.60 -19.41
N GLY A 78 30.75 7.31 -19.58
CA GLY A 78 31.41 6.42 -20.55
C GLY A 78 31.03 6.70 -22.02
N VAL A 79 29.90 7.37 -22.27
CA VAL A 79 29.32 7.67 -23.60
C VAL A 79 29.50 9.13 -24.01
N ARG A 80 30.49 9.86 -23.46
CA ARG A 80 30.90 11.20 -23.96
C ARG A 80 31.57 11.19 -25.36
N SER A 81 30.99 10.42 -26.29
CA SER A 81 31.07 10.51 -27.75
C SER A 81 29.71 10.79 -28.41
N GLY A 82 28.60 11.01 -27.67
CA GLY A 82 27.33 11.33 -28.33
C GLY A 82 26.25 11.83 -27.39
N THR A 83 25.75 13.04 -27.68
CA THR A 83 24.56 13.64 -27.09
C THR A 83 23.36 12.71 -27.24
N ILE A 84 22.62 12.48 -26.14
CA ILE A 84 21.28 11.89 -26.21
C ILE A 84 20.30 12.85 -25.55
N SER A 85 19.26 13.13 -26.32
CA SER A 85 18.10 13.96 -26.00
C SER A 85 17.49 13.58 -24.66
N ALA A 86 17.27 14.58 -23.81
CA ALA A 86 16.35 14.49 -22.70
C ALA A 86 14.97 14.10 -23.26
N ALA A 87 14.50 12.89 -22.96
CA ALA A 87 13.10 12.57 -23.16
C ALA A 87 12.30 13.54 -22.29
N GLY A 88 11.37 14.26 -22.91
CA GLY A 88 10.63 15.34 -22.28
C GLY A 88 9.96 14.88 -20.99
N SER A 89 10.03 15.74 -19.97
CA SER A 89 9.20 15.67 -18.78
C SER A 89 7.73 15.61 -19.21
N GLY A 90 7.15 14.41 -19.25
CA GLY A 90 5.71 14.27 -19.34
C GLY A 90 5.06 14.93 -18.13
N GLU A 91 3.82 15.41 -18.28
CA GLU A 91 2.98 15.77 -17.14
C GLU A 91 2.68 14.50 -16.35
N PHE A 92 3.51 14.22 -15.34
CA PHE A 92 3.27 13.16 -14.35
C PHE A 92 2.71 13.75 -13.04
N ASP A 93 2.03 14.89 -13.15
CA ASP A 93 1.47 15.63 -12.02
C ASP A 93 0.11 15.03 -11.64
N VAL A 94 0.14 13.83 -11.05
CA VAL A 94 -1.04 13.24 -10.43
C VAL A 94 -1.27 13.95 -9.10
N ALA A 95 -2.42 14.60 -8.95
CA ALA A 95 -2.77 15.27 -7.72
C ALA A 95 -2.89 14.26 -6.57
N PRO A 96 -2.34 14.55 -5.38
CA PRO A 96 -2.52 13.68 -4.22
C PRO A 96 -4.00 13.63 -3.80
N PRO A 97 -4.50 12.46 -3.36
CA PRO A 97 -5.88 12.37 -2.89
C PRO A 97 -6.10 13.28 -1.69
N ALA A 98 -7.34 13.75 -1.55
CA ALA A 98 -7.69 14.66 -0.48
C ALA A 98 -7.62 13.96 0.88
N GLY A 99 -7.11 14.65 1.90
CA GLY A 99 -7.10 14.13 3.26
C GLY A 99 -8.52 13.90 3.79
N LEU A 100 -8.73 12.75 4.42
CA LEU A 100 -9.99 12.38 5.06
C LEU A 100 -9.80 12.37 6.58
N THR A 101 -10.40 13.34 7.27
CA THR A 101 -10.28 13.50 8.73
C THR A 101 -11.61 13.19 9.41
N ALA A 102 -11.59 12.98 10.73
CA ALA A 102 -12.79 12.77 11.53
C ALA A 102 -13.81 13.91 11.35
N ALA A 103 -13.33 15.15 11.46
CA ALA A 103 -14.15 16.34 11.27
C ALA A 103 -14.80 16.39 9.88
N ARG A 104 -14.09 15.94 8.84
CA ARG A 104 -14.63 15.87 7.48
C ARG A 104 -15.68 14.78 7.35
N LEU A 105 -15.42 13.58 7.88
CA LEU A 105 -16.41 12.49 7.89
C LEU A 105 -17.70 12.87 8.63
N GLU A 106 -17.58 13.59 9.74
CA GLU A 106 -18.74 14.05 10.51
C GLU A 106 -19.50 15.17 9.81
N ALA A 107 -18.80 16.09 9.15
CA ALA A 107 -19.41 17.15 8.37
C ALA A 107 -20.13 16.62 7.12
N ASP A 108 -19.47 15.75 6.36
CA ASP A 108 -19.98 15.21 5.09
C ASP A 108 -21.10 14.18 5.33
N TYR A 109 -21.06 13.46 6.46
CA TYR A 109 -22.02 12.41 6.83
C TYR A 109 -22.55 12.63 8.25
N ALA A 110 -23.21 13.77 8.46
CA ALA A 110 -23.75 14.15 9.76
C ALA A 110 -24.90 13.25 10.21
N VAL A 111 -24.94 12.95 11.51
CA VAL A 111 -26.08 12.32 12.18
C VAL A 111 -26.88 13.43 12.86
N ALA A 112 -28.20 13.47 12.61
CA ALA A 112 -29.06 14.47 13.23
C ALA A 112 -29.00 14.39 14.77
N GLY A 113 -29.13 15.54 15.44
CA GLY A 113 -29.14 15.61 16.90
C GLY A 113 -30.33 14.88 17.54
N PRO A 114 -30.35 14.73 18.87
CA PRO A 114 -31.36 13.94 19.56
C PRO A 114 -32.80 14.41 19.26
N PRO A 115 -33.76 13.50 19.02
CA PRO A 115 -33.61 12.04 18.99
C PRO A 115 -32.99 11.54 17.68
N VAL A 116 -32.02 10.63 17.79
CA VAL A 116 -31.34 10.03 16.63
C VAL A 116 -32.24 8.95 16.01
N ASP A 117 -32.57 9.11 14.74
CA ASP A 117 -33.23 8.07 13.95
C ASP A 117 -32.23 6.94 13.62
N VAL A 118 -32.61 5.69 13.92
CA VAL A 118 -31.73 4.53 13.76
C VAL A 118 -31.37 4.28 12.29
N HIS A 119 -32.30 4.53 11.36
CA HIS A 119 -32.04 4.37 9.93
C HIS A 119 -31.05 5.43 9.45
N GLN A 120 -31.22 6.70 9.85
CA GLN A 120 -30.27 7.77 9.54
C GLN A 120 -28.88 7.49 10.09
N LEU A 121 -28.78 6.99 11.34
CA LEU A 121 -27.51 6.58 11.92
C LEU A 121 -26.85 5.49 11.08
N ALA A 122 -27.57 4.41 10.76
CA ALA A 122 -27.04 3.33 9.94
C ALA A 122 -26.58 3.84 8.56
N THR A 123 -27.36 4.69 7.89
CA THR A 123 -26.98 5.30 6.61
C THR A 123 -25.69 6.11 6.72
N ALA A 124 -25.56 6.95 7.77
CA ALA A 124 -24.36 7.76 7.98
C ALA A 124 -23.13 6.89 8.24
N LEU A 125 -23.23 5.85 9.08
CA LEU A 125 -22.11 4.96 9.37
C LEU A 125 -21.66 4.17 8.14
N ASN A 126 -22.60 3.64 7.34
CA ASN A 126 -22.25 3.01 6.07
C ASN A 126 -21.58 3.98 5.11
N ALA A 127 -22.07 5.23 5.03
CA ALA A 127 -21.50 6.24 4.16
C ALA A 127 -20.07 6.63 4.59
N ARG A 128 -19.81 6.76 5.90
CA ARG A 128 -18.47 7.01 6.44
C ARG A 128 -17.51 5.87 6.13
N THR A 129 -17.90 4.62 6.39
CA THR A 129 -17.07 3.45 6.06
C THR A 129 -16.76 3.38 4.57
N ARG A 130 -17.76 3.57 3.72
CA ARG A 130 -17.57 3.58 2.26
C ARG A 130 -16.65 4.71 1.81
N ALA A 131 -16.83 5.93 2.33
CA ALA A 131 -15.99 7.07 1.99
C ALA A 131 -14.53 6.85 2.39
N THR A 132 -14.28 6.21 3.53
CA THR A 132 -12.93 5.80 3.93
C THR A 132 -12.34 4.78 2.95
N ALA A 133 -13.09 3.73 2.61
CA ALA A 133 -12.63 2.73 1.64
C ALA A 133 -12.37 3.33 0.25
N GLU A 134 -13.23 4.22 -0.23
CA GLU A 134 -13.04 4.98 -1.48
C GLU A 134 -11.78 5.86 -1.43
N ASN A 135 -11.55 6.57 -0.32
CA ASN A 135 -10.33 7.37 -0.16
C ASN A 135 -9.06 6.50 -0.19
N LEU A 136 -9.07 5.31 0.42
CA LEU A 136 -7.94 4.39 0.33
C LEU A 136 -7.72 3.85 -1.08
N ARG A 137 -8.78 3.61 -1.86
CA ARG A 137 -8.65 3.24 -3.28
C ARG A 137 -7.98 4.35 -4.09
N GLU A 138 -8.34 5.61 -3.82
CA GLU A 138 -7.63 6.76 -4.43
C GLU A 138 -6.14 6.78 -4.03
N GLN A 139 -5.79 6.36 -2.80
CA GLN A 139 -4.38 6.24 -2.40
C GLN A 139 -3.66 5.13 -3.16
N VAL A 140 -4.30 3.98 -3.39
CA VAL A 140 -3.74 2.89 -4.22
C VAL A 140 -3.43 3.41 -5.62
N ASP A 141 -4.42 4.01 -6.29
CA ASP A 141 -4.25 4.56 -7.63
C ASP A 141 -3.11 5.60 -7.68
N TYR A 142 -3.04 6.47 -6.66
CA TYR A 142 -2.01 7.49 -6.54
C TYR A 142 -0.61 6.90 -6.35
N VAL A 143 -0.45 5.87 -5.50
CA VAL A 143 0.82 5.16 -5.30
C VAL A 143 1.29 4.55 -6.61
N LEU A 144 0.45 3.78 -7.29
CA LEU A 144 0.81 3.09 -8.52
C LEU A 144 1.20 4.09 -9.62
N ALA A 145 0.43 5.16 -9.78
CA ALA A 145 0.70 6.18 -10.79
C ALA A 145 2.01 6.94 -10.53
N GLN A 146 2.30 7.28 -9.27
CA GLN A 146 3.54 7.96 -8.89
C GLN A 146 4.77 7.03 -9.00
N THR A 147 4.62 5.76 -8.66
CA THR A 147 5.67 4.75 -8.85
C THR A 147 6.02 4.58 -10.33
N ASP A 148 5.03 4.46 -11.20
CA ASP A 148 5.22 4.42 -12.66
C ASP A 148 5.90 5.69 -13.18
N ALA A 149 5.48 6.87 -12.70
CA ALA A 149 6.10 8.13 -13.07
C ALA A 149 7.60 8.16 -12.72
N VAL A 150 7.98 7.73 -11.50
CA VAL A 150 9.38 7.71 -11.08
C VAL A 150 10.20 6.65 -11.83
N ALA A 151 9.64 5.47 -12.07
CA ALA A 151 10.30 4.41 -12.84
C ALA A 151 10.67 4.91 -14.26
N ARG A 152 9.82 5.76 -14.86
CA ARG A 152 10.08 6.39 -16.17
C ARG A 152 11.03 7.59 -16.05
N ASN A 153 10.88 8.40 -15.01
CA ASN A 153 11.70 9.59 -14.77
C ASN A 153 12.08 9.74 -13.28
N LEU A 154 13.32 9.38 -12.95
CA LEU A 154 13.83 9.32 -11.58
C LEU A 154 13.88 10.67 -10.86
N ASP A 155 13.81 11.79 -11.60
CA ASP A 155 13.88 13.14 -11.05
C ASP A 155 12.48 13.72 -10.70
N MET A 156 11.40 12.96 -10.90
CA MET A 156 10.03 13.43 -10.69
C MET A 156 9.68 13.68 -9.23
N VAL A 157 9.74 12.62 -8.41
CA VAL A 157 9.30 12.60 -7.01
C VAL A 157 10.23 11.70 -6.21
N SER A 158 10.48 12.07 -4.95
CA SER A 158 11.20 11.20 -4.03
C SER A 158 10.27 10.09 -3.52
N LEU A 159 10.43 8.87 -4.03
CA LEU A 159 9.67 7.68 -3.56
C LEU A 159 9.71 7.49 -2.04
N PRO A 160 10.86 7.66 -1.35
CA PRO A 160 10.86 7.58 0.11
C PRO A 160 9.96 8.62 0.79
N HIS A 161 9.86 9.84 0.25
CA HIS A 161 8.95 10.85 0.81
C HIS A 161 7.49 10.59 0.42
N LEU A 162 7.26 10.07 -0.77
CA LEU A 162 5.95 9.64 -1.25
C LEU A 162 5.36 8.58 -0.31
N TYR A 163 6.05 7.46 -0.13
CA TYR A 163 5.54 6.35 0.70
C TYR A 163 5.31 6.79 2.15
N LYS A 164 6.24 7.57 2.73
CA LYS A 164 6.04 8.15 4.07
C LYS A 164 4.73 8.96 4.14
N ARG A 165 4.47 9.82 3.15
CA ARG A 165 3.27 10.67 3.13
C ARG A 165 2.00 9.85 2.94
N VAL A 166 2.04 8.83 2.08
CA VAL A 166 0.92 7.92 1.85
C VAL A 166 0.56 7.20 3.16
N GLY A 167 1.54 6.57 3.82
CA GLY A 167 1.31 5.91 5.11
C GLY A 167 0.69 6.84 6.16
N GLN A 168 1.19 8.08 6.25
CA GLN A 168 0.59 9.10 7.14
C GLN A 168 -0.85 9.45 6.77
N THR A 169 -1.16 9.58 5.48
CA THR A 169 -2.49 9.98 5.02
C THR A 169 -3.51 8.85 5.19
N VAL A 170 -3.11 7.62 4.86
CA VAL A 170 -3.87 6.39 5.13
C VAL A 170 -4.15 6.24 6.63
N GLY A 171 -3.12 6.41 7.46
CA GLY A 171 -3.27 6.36 8.92
C GLY A 171 -4.26 7.38 9.48
N VAL A 172 -4.26 8.62 8.96
CA VAL A 172 -5.23 9.66 9.36
C VAL A 172 -6.66 9.27 8.96
N ALA A 173 -6.88 8.74 7.75
CA ALA A 173 -8.19 8.29 7.29
C ALA A 173 -8.74 7.12 8.13
N LEU A 174 -7.87 6.20 8.52
CA LEU A 174 -8.24 5.05 9.36
C LEU A 174 -8.52 5.46 10.80
N GLN A 175 -7.72 6.35 11.38
CA GLN A 175 -8.01 6.93 12.69
C GLN A 175 -9.34 7.70 12.70
N ALA A 176 -9.64 8.42 11.61
CA ALA A 176 -10.91 9.10 11.45
C ALA A 176 -12.09 8.12 11.43
N TRP A 177 -11.97 7.03 10.68
CA TRP A 177 -12.99 5.97 10.66
C TRP A 177 -13.16 5.31 12.02
N GLN A 178 -12.06 4.94 12.67
CA GLN A 178 -12.08 4.31 13.98
C GLN A 178 -12.79 5.21 15.00
N HIS A 179 -12.46 6.50 15.02
CA HIS A 179 -13.10 7.46 15.93
C HIS A 179 -14.61 7.63 15.64
N CYS A 180 -14.97 7.94 14.39
CA CYS A 180 -16.33 8.33 14.03
C CYS A 180 -17.29 7.15 13.80
N VAL A 181 -16.79 5.91 13.74
CA VAL A 181 -17.56 4.70 13.45
C VAL A 181 -17.32 3.63 14.52
N ALA A 182 -16.10 3.10 14.63
CA ALA A 182 -15.81 1.94 15.47
C ALA A 182 -15.97 2.25 16.97
N ASP A 183 -15.32 3.30 17.45
CA ASP A 183 -15.30 3.70 18.86
C ASP A 183 -16.64 4.33 19.27
N ALA A 184 -17.22 5.16 18.40
CA ALA A 184 -18.49 5.83 18.66
C ALA A 184 -19.68 4.86 18.63
N HIS A 185 -19.63 3.80 17.81
CA HIS A 185 -20.77 2.89 17.58
C HIS A 185 -20.37 1.39 17.55
N PRO A 186 -19.75 0.86 18.62
CA PRO A 186 -19.22 -0.51 18.64
C PRO A 186 -20.30 -1.60 18.55
N GLY A 187 -21.54 -1.29 18.97
CA GLY A 187 -22.67 -2.20 18.80
C GLY A 187 -23.05 -2.40 17.32
N TYR A 188 -23.00 -1.33 16.53
CA TYR A 188 -23.30 -1.38 15.10
C TYR A 188 -22.20 -2.12 14.35
N VAL A 189 -20.94 -1.78 14.61
CA VAL A 189 -19.79 -2.42 13.96
C VAL A 189 -19.75 -3.93 14.22
N ARG A 190 -19.98 -4.37 15.47
CA ARG A 190 -20.06 -5.81 15.78
C ARG A 190 -21.19 -6.53 15.05
N ALA A 191 -22.30 -5.86 14.79
CA ALA A 191 -23.40 -6.44 14.02
C ALA A 191 -23.08 -6.54 12.52
N MET A 192 -22.23 -5.63 12.01
CA MET A 192 -21.80 -5.60 10.61
C MET A 192 -20.58 -6.49 10.31
N ARG A 193 -19.78 -6.86 11.32
CA ARG A 193 -18.59 -7.71 11.13
C ARG A 193 -18.92 -9.00 10.36
N GLY A 194 -18.10 -9.37 9.38
CA GLY A 194 -18.24 -10.61 8.62
C GLY A 194 -19.19 -10.53 7.41
N HIS A 195 -19.73 -9.35 7.08
CA HIS A 195 -20.59 -9.19 5.91
C HIS A 195 -19.82 -9.20 4.59
N ASN A 196 -18.50 -8.98 4.61
CA ASN A 196 -17.66 -8.95 3.42
C ASN A 196 -16.28 -9.56 3.73
N PRO A 197 -16.20 -10.89 3.95
CA PRO A 197 -14.98 -11.53 4.45
C PRO A 197 -13.78 -11.25 3.52
N PRO A 198 -12.64 -10.74 4.05
CA PRO A 198 -11.51 -10.32 3.25
C PRO A 198 -10.90 -11.45 2.39
N PRO A 199 -10.89 -11.32 1.05
CA PRO A 199 -10.20 -12.25 0.16
C PRO A 199 -8.75 -12.57 0.57
N PHE A 200 -7.98 -11.59 1.04
CA PHE A 200 -6.57 -11.80 1.36
C PHE A 200 -6.35 -12.80 2.50
N LEU A 201 -7.30 -12.94 3.43
CA LEU A 201 -7.20 -13.93 4.51
C LEU A 201 -7.27 -15.37 3.98
N ALA A 202 -8.08 -15.61 2.93
CA ALA A 202 -8.15 -16.90 2.28
C ALA A 202 -6.83 -17.25 1.58
N GLU A 203 -6.21 -16.27 0.92
CA GLU A 203 -4.89 -16.46 0.29
C GLU A 203 -3.79 -16.66 1.34
N ARG A 204 -3.78 -15.87 2.42
CA ARG A 204 -2.85 -16.09 3.55
C ARG A 204 -2.96 -17.51 4.12
N ALA A 205 -4.18 -18.00 4.35
CA ALA A 205 -4.41 -19.36 4.83
C ALA A 205 -3.88 -20.43 3.85
N ARG A 206 -4.07 -20.21 2.54
CA ARG A 206 -3.54 -21.08 1.48
C ARG A 206 -2.01 -21.11 1.47
N VAL A 207 -1.37 -19.94 1.54
CA VAL A 207 0.09 -19.82 1.61
C VAL A 207 0.64 -20.52 2.84
N GLN A 208 0.05 -20.29 4.03
CA GLN A 208 0.45 -20.95 5.27
C GLN A 208 0.37 -22.48 5.17
N ALA A 209 -0.68 -23.03 4.55
CA ALA A 209 -0.80 -24.46 4.33
C ALA A 209 0.32 -25.02 3.44
N VAL A 210 0.72 -24.28 2.40
CA VAL A 210 1.85 -24.65 1.54
C VAL A 210 3.17 -24.59 2.31
N VAL A 211 3.42 -23.52 3.07
CA VAL A 211 4.63 -23.36 3.88
C VAL A 211 4.74 -24.49 4.91
N ALA A 212 3.66 -24.82 5.61
CA ALA A 212 3.61 -25.92 6.57
C ALA A 212 3.95 -27.27 5.91
N LYS A 213 3.42 -27.52 4.69
CA LYS A 213 3.74 -28.74 3.92
C LYS A 213 5.21 -28.79 3.51
N VAL A 214 5.80 -27.68 3.08
CA VAL A 214 7.23 -27.60 2.72
C VAL A 214 8.10 -27.81 3.95
N ALA A 215 7.76 -27.18 5.07
CA ALA A 215 8.46 -27.36 6.35
C ALA A 215 8.43 -28.82 6.81
N ALA A 216 7.27 -29.46 6.76
CA ALA A 216 7.12 -30.89 7.09
C ALA A 216 7.97 -31.79 6.17
N LYS A 217 7.98 -31.52 4.86
CA LYS A 217 8.82 -32.27 3.91
C LYS A 217 10.31 -32.10 4.20
N ARG A 218 10.76 -30.88 4.48
CA ARG A 218 12.15 -30.58 4.85
C ARG A 218 12.55 -31.27 6.16
N ALA A 219 11.66 -31.29 7.15
CA ALA A 219 11.89 -32.00 8.41
C ALA A 219 12.05 -33.51 8.19
N ALA A 220 11.14 -34.13 7.42
CA ALA A 220 11.21 -35.55 7.09
C ALA A 220 12.51 -35.94 6.34
N GLN A 221 12.96 -35.10 5.40
CA GLN A 221 14.23 -35.32 4.68
C GLN A 221 15.46 -35.19 5.59
N LYS A 222 15.44 -34.27 6.57
CA LYS A 222 16.51 -34.17 7.57
C LYS A 222 16.55 -35.42 8.46
N THR A 223 15.39 -35.93 8.87
CA THR A 223 15.31 -37.15 9.66
C THR A 223 15.80 -38.36 8.87
N SER A 224 15.43 -38.52 7.59
CA SER A 224 15.88 -39.64 6.77
C SER A 224 17.40 -39.63 6.52
N ASN A 225 18.00 -38.45 6.36
CA ASN A 225 19.45 -38.29 6.19
C ASN A 225 20.24 -38.46 7.50
N ALA A 226 19.60 -38.35 8.66
CA ALA A 226 20.23 -38.59 9.96
C ALA A 226 20.18 -40.06 10.40
N THR A 227 19.30 -40.86 9.80
CA THR A 227 19.13 -42.30 10.07
C THR A 227 19.82 -43.21 9.04
N ALA A 228 20.46 -42.64 8.02
CA ALA A 228 21.26 -43.33 7.00
C ALA A 228 22.76 -43.13 7.28
#